data_AF-A0A2S8FAE4-F1
#
_entry.id   AF-A0A2S8FAE4-F1
#
_cell.length_a   1.000
_cell.length_b   1.000
_cell.length_c   1.000
_cell.angle_alpha   90.00
_cell.angle_beta   90.00
_cell.angle_gamma   90.00
#
_symmetry.space_group_name_H-M   'P 1'
#
loop_
_entity.id
_entity.type
_entity.pdbx_description
1 polymer ?
#
loop_
_entity_poly.entity_id
_entity_poly.type
_entity_poly.pdbx_seq_one_letter_code
_entity_poly.pdbx_strand_id
1 'polypeptide(L)'
;MANEDRSGRAQQIEQLEKHLGVSLSEVLAGLYRNAAHEAEASGIRLMRVEEVIDEVDAFAAVMPLLGGVPFFTDDNGSYLFVHLTGPLEGRVSVLMEGYPYCVAFRSVPSLREQLDAVADDDWEESLCGDYFTGGLKFEPRQATSQEIAADRQARQQLRELLQREREVDSYDQGHDDVYTANIIALTPWEDAQSVREFLSGEHSNPFAIEWAGYAGERLLDELAGIAGTYQCGLAYLSLAQIGTAKAKQVLFDQVERCPKGHETSLAQALHSIGVPTRHEIADKQKHTYLVQPSPEEDWQIVGTSHIVKRKVAEPIVIWNAKNQHNVSVSLALTPLAIEQLKRQVESSPEPEKAWVRWQFISRLSSQYGQKVGFKVTKLISPKMKRHEAPYFRLVIDPETLEELDQVGRYGLGSSECTRFVFDYVEGADGVPGFVWLRD
;
A
#
# COMPACT_ATOMS: atom_id res chain seq x y z
N MET A 1 22.88 -1.95 -44.22
CA MET A 1 21.87 -2.22 -43.19
C MET A 1 21.78 -1.13 -42.13
N ALA A 2 22.84 -0.78 -41.37
CA ALA A 2 22.73 0.25 -40.31
C ALA A 2 22.35 1.68 -40.78
N ASN A 3 22.67 2.07 -42.03
CA ASN A 3 22.32 3.40 -42.56
C ASN A 3 20.89 3.50 -43.10
N GLU A 4 20.29 2.40 -43.57
CA GLU A 4 18.90 2.40 -44.08
C GLU A 4 17.89 2.53 -42.93
N ASP A 5 18.19 1.88 -41.80
CA ASP A 5 17.37 1.90 -40.58
C ASP A 5 17.30 3.31 -39.94
N ARG A 6 18.41 4.07 -40.00
CA ARG A 6 18.44 5.46 -39.47
C ARG A 6 17.58 6.44 -40.29
N SER A 7 17.55 6.29 -41.61
CA SER A 7 16.74 7.16 -42.48
C SER A 7 15.25 6.95 -42.27
N GLY A 8 14.82 5.71 -42.02
CA GLY A 8 13.42 5.38 -41.72
C GLY A 8 12.95 6.02 -40.41
N ARG A 9 13.75 5.94 -39.34
CA ARG A 9 13.40 6.52 -38.03
C ARG A 9 13.30 8.04 -38.05
N ALA A 10 14.18 8.71 -38.80
CA ALA A 10 14.09 10.17 -38.94
C ALA A 10 12.75 10.58 -39.61
N GLN A 11 12.31 9.84 -40.62
CA GLN A 11 11.01 10.06 -41.26
C GLN A 11 9.83 9.77 -40.32
N GLN A 12 9.92 8.73 -39.48
CA GLN A 12 8.90 8.42 -38.48
C GLN A 12 8.77 9.53 -37.43
N ILE A 13 9.89 10.07 -36.93
CA ILE A 13 9.88 11.21 -36.01
C ILE A 13 9.27 12.44 -36.69
N GLU A 14 9.70 12.77 -37.92
CA GLU A 14 9.14 13.91 -38.67
C GLU A 14 7.63 13.75 -38.91
N GLN A 15 7.17 12.53 -39.21
CA GLN A 15 5.74 12.22 -39.32
C GLN A 15 5.00 12.46 -38.01
N LEU A 16 5.55 11.99 -36.89
CA LEU A 16 4.95 12.19 -35.58
C LEU A 16 4.88 13.67 -35.20
N GLU A 17 5.97 14.41 -35.33
CA GLU A 17 6.02 15.86 -35.06
C GLU A 17 5.04 16.64 -35.92
N LYS A 18 4.92 16.26 -37.20
CA LYS A 18 3.95 16.86 -38.11
C LYS A 18 2.51 16.59 -37.68
N HIS A 19 2.21 15.37 -37.21
CA HIS A 19 0.88 15.03 -36.72
C HIS A 19 0.55 15.79 -35.42
N LEU A 20 1.49 15.80 -34.46
CA LEU A 20 1.31 16.48 -33.17
C LEU A 20 1.37 18.02 -33.28
N GLY A 21 1.92 18.56 -34.37
CA GLY A 21 2.10 20.00 -34.57
C GLY A 21 3.17 20.64 -33.67
N VAL A 22 4.04 19.83 -33.07
CA VAL A 22 5.11 20.24 -32.15
C VAL A 22 6.33 19.34 -32.33
N SER A 23 7.53 19.92 -32.19
CA SER A 23 8.77 19.17 -32.21
C SER A 23 8.97 18.37 -30.92
N LEU A 24 9.51 17.16 -31.03
CA LEU A 24 9.89 16.37 -29.87
C LEU A 24 11.13 16.98 -29.22
N SER A 25 11.23 16.84 -27.90
CA SER A 25 12.48 17.16 -27.21
C SER A 25 13.60 16.26 -27.70
N GLU A 26 14.84 16.76 -27.67
CA GLU A 26 16.01 15.98 -28.11
C GLU A 26 16.16 14.66 -27.34
N VAL A 27 15.74 14.63 -26.06
CA VAL A 27 15.72 13.41 -25.24
C VAL A 27 14.76 12.38 -25.85
N LEU A 28 13.51 12.78 -26.13
CA LEU A 28 12.48 11.87 -26.63
C LEU A 28 12.74 11.44 -28.08
N ALA A 29 13.19 12.36 -28.93
CA ALA A 29 13.66 12.02 -30.27
C ALA A 29 14.87 11.06 -30.22
N GLY A 30 15.75 11.24 -29.22
CA GLY A 30 16.86 10.34 -28.92
C GLY A 30 16.39 8.91 -28.60
N LEU A 31 15.33 8.76 -27.79
CA LEU A 31 14.74 7.45 -27.47
C LEU A 31 14.26 6.74 -28.73
N TYR A 32 13.48 7.40 -29.59
CA TYR A 32 13.02 6.81 -30.85
C TYR A 32 14.17 6.42 -31.79
N ARG A 33 15.24 7.22 -31.84
CA ARG A 33 16.43 6.88 -32.64
C ARG A 33 17.13 5.61 -32.13
N ASN A 34 17.07 5.35 -30.82
CA ASN A 34 17.82 4.28 -30.15
C ASN A 34 16.97 3.02 -29.81
N ALA A 35 15.65 3.08 -29.96
CA ALA A 35 14.70 2.07 -29.47
C ALA A 35 14.98 0.60 -29.90
N ALA A 36 15.66 0.36 -31.03
CA ALA A 36 15.98 -1.01 -31.47
C ALA A 36 17.03 -1.76 -30.62
N HIS A 37 17.59 -1.12 -29.60
CA HIS A 37 18.62 -1.71 -28.74
C HIS A 37 18.23 -1.77 -27.25
N GLU A 38 17.10 -1.19 -26.85
CA GLU A 38 16.64 -1.25 -25.48
C GLU A 38 15.70 -2.44 -25.33
N ALA A 39 16.15 -3.47 -24.60
CA ALA A 39 15.25 -4.50 -24.13
C ALA A 39 14.21 -3.85 -23.20
N GLU A 40 12.94 -4.22 -23.37
CA GLU A 40 11.76 -3.78 -22.61
C GLU A 40 11.83 -4.28 -21.15
N ALA A 41 12.87 -3.89 -20.40
CA ALA A 41 13.28 -4.54 -19.17
C ALA A 41 12.42 -4.18 -17.93
N SER A 42 11.38 -3.35 -18.08
CA SER A 42 10.67 -2.75 -16.95
C SER A 42 9.14 -2.82 -17.05
N GLY A 43 8.58 -3.71 -17.87
CA GLY A 43 7.12 -3.81 -18.07
C GLY A 43 6.48 -2.61 -18.78
N ILE A 44 7.18 -1.48 -18.87
CA ILE A 44 6.82 -0.27 -19.62
C ILE A 44 7.69 -0.19 -20.87
N ARG A 45 7.06 -0.07 -22.04
CA ARG A 45 7.75 0.10 -23.32
C ARG A 45 7.46 1.45 -23.95
N LEU A 46 8.40 1.92 -24.79
CA LEU A 46 8.16 3.03 -25.68
C LEU A 46 7.21 2.59 -26.81
N MET A 47 6.14 3.33 -27.03
CA MET A 47 5.19 3.09 -28.10
C MET A 47 5.80 3.36 -29.47
N ARG A 48 5.31 2.68 -30.50
CA ARG A 48 5.62 2.98 -31.90
C ARG A 48 4.92 4.26 -32.32
N VAL A 49 5.45 4.94 -33.33
CA VAL A 49 4.88 6.21 -33.82
C VAL A 49 3.41 6.06 -34.20
N GLU A 50 3.05 4.97 -34.87
CA GLU A 50 1.67 4.73 -35.28
C GLU A 50 0.75 4.51 -34.06
N GLU A 51 1.22 3.80 -33.04
CA GLU A 51 0.47 3.60 -31.79
C GLU A 51 0.25 4.93 -31.06
N VAL A 52 1.28 5.80 -31.00
CA VAL A 52 1.15 7.12 -30.36
C VAL A 52 0.09 7.97 -31.07
N ILE A 53 0.07 7.94 -32.40
CA ILE A 53 -0.92 8.67 -33.20
C ILE A 53 -2.34 8.16 -32.93
N ASP A 54 -2.53 6.85 -32.92
CA ASP A 54 -3.86 6.26 -32.71
C ASP A 54 -4.36 6.55 -31.28
N GLU A 55 -3.49 6.44 -30.27
CA GLU A 55 -3.87 6.63 -28.86
C GLU A 55 -4.08 8.09 -28.49
N VAL A 56 -3.29 9.03 -29.03
CA VAL A 56 -3.48 10.46 -28.72
C VAL A 56 -4.86 10.94 -29.18
N ASP A 57 -5.32 10.50 -30.36
CA ASP A 57 -6.65 10.81 -30.88
C ASP A 57 -7.76 10.17 -30.02
N ALA A 58 -7.55 8.93 -29.57
CA ALA A 58 -8.50 8.22 -28.71
C ALA A 58 -8.66 8.91 -27.35
N PHE A 59 -7.56 9.27 -26.68
CA PHE A 59 -7.63 9.96 -25.39
C PHE A 59 -8.17 11.39 -25.51
N ALA A 60 -7.79 12.14 -26.56
CA ALA A 60 -8.29 13.49 -26.77
C ALA A 60 -9.82 13.55 -26.93
N ALA A 61 -10.46 12.44 -27.32
CA ALA A 61 -11.91 12.34 -27.43
C ALA A 61 -12.63 12.20 -26.08
N VAL A 62 -11.93 11.79 -25.02
CA VAL A 62 -12.56 11.46 -23.72
C VAL A 62 -12.02 12.26 -22.54
N MET A 63 -10.88 12.93 -22.68
CA MET A 63 -10.29 13.70 -21.58
C MET A 63 -9.38 14.84 -22.06
N PRO A 64 -9.21 15.90 -21.25
CA PRO A 64 -8.26 16.97 -21.54
C PRO A 64 -6.83 16.45 -21.32
N LEU A 65 -6.08 16.31 -22.42
CA LEU A 65 -4.69 15.83 -22.36
C LEU A 65 -3.68 16.85 -21.81
N LEU A 66 -4.05 18.13 -21.73
CA LEU A 66 -3.17 19.21 -21.24
C LEU A 66 -1.80 19.25 -21.97
N GLY A 67 -1.80 18.95 -23.28
CA GLY A 67 -0.59 18.85 -24.10
C GLY A 67 0.22 17.56 -23.90
N GLY A 68 -0.29 16.62 -23.11
CA GLY A 68 0.24 15.28 -22.91
C GLY A 68 0.04 14.39 -24.13
N VAL A 69 1.04 13.59 -24.47
CA VAL A 69 1.00 12.60 -25.55
C VAL A 69 1.46 11.25 -24.98
N PRO A 70 0.72 10.15 -25.16
CA PRO A 70 1.06 8.85 -24.61
C PRO A 70 2.25 8.27 -25.36
N PHE A 71 3.43 8.28 -24.73
CA PHE A 71 4.65 7.77 -25.35
C PHE A 71 5.04 6.40 -24.83
N PHE A 72 4.53 6.01 -23.67
CA PHE A 72 4.86 4.74 -23.04
C PHE A 72 3.59 4.04 -22.57
N THR A 73 3.62 2.71 -22.60
CA THR A 73 2.52 1.85 -22.15
C THR A 73 3.08 0.55 -21.56
N ASP A 74 2.29 -0.08 -20.70
CA ASP A 74 2.53 -1.44 -20.21
C ASP A 74 1.73 -2.53 -20.96
N ASP A 75 1.02 -2.15 -22.02
CA ASP A 75 0.09 -2.99 -22.78
C ASP A 75 -1.10 -3.55 -21.97
N ASN A 76 -1.30 -3.08 -20.72
CA ASN A 76 -2.37 -3.52 -19.82
C ASN A 76 -3.28 -2.36 -19.35
N GLY A 77 -3.22 -1.22 -20.03
CA GLY A 77 -4.10 -0.08 -19.79
C GLY A 77 -3.47 1.06 -18.99
N SER A 78 -2.19 0.95 -18.63
CA SER A 78 -1.43 2.05 -18.05
C SER A 78 -0.60 2.76 -19.13
N TYR A 79 -0.55 4.09 -19.03
CA TYR A 79 0.12 4.96 -20.01
C TYR A 79 0.91 6.07 -19.33
N LEU A 80 2.06 6.42 -19.90
CA LEU A 80 2.84 7.59 -19.50
C LEU A 80 2.80 8.65 -20.60
N PHE A 81 2.31 9.83 -20.23
CA PHE A 81 2.11 10.95 -21.14
C PHE A 81 3.23 11.96 -20.96
N VAL A 82 3.96 12.27 -22.03
CA VAL A 82 4.92 13.38 -22.02
C VAL A 82 4.21 14.64 -22.49
N HIS A 83 4.23 15.69 -21.68
CA HIS A 83 3.64 16.97 -22.04
C HIS A 83 4.57 17.73 -22.97
N LEU A 84 4.17 17.87 -24.23
CA LEU A 84 4.96 18.56 -25.25
C LEU A 84 4.67 20.06 -25.32
N THR A 85 3.52 20.49 -24.79
CA THR A 85 3.09 21.89 -24.79
C THR A 85 2.29 22.23 -23.53
N GLY A 86 2.05 23.51 -23.31
CA GLY A 86 1.14 23.99 -22.28
C GLY A 86 1.77 24.09 -20.88
N PRO A 87 0.94 24.22 -19.83
CA PRO A 87 1.42 24.46 -18.47
C PRO A 87 2.32 23.34 -17.92
N LEU A 88 2.13 22.13 -18.42
CA LEU A 88 2.84 20.93 -17.97
C LEU A 88 4.05 20.58 -18.84
N GLU A 89 4.38 21.41 -19.85
CA GLU A 89 5.45 21.15 -20.83
C GLU A 89 6.74 20.60 -20.16
N GLY A 90 7.27 19.54 -20.75
CA GLY A 90 8.46 18.83 -20.30
C GLY A 90 8.22 17.76 -19.23
N ARG A 91 7.07 17.76 -18.54
CA ARG A 91 6.75 16.80 -17.47
C ARG A 91 6.14 15.51 -18.01
N VAL A 92 6.03 14.50 -17.16
CA VAL A 92 5.38 13.22 -17.47
C VAL A 92 4.23 12.98 -16.51
N SER A 93 3.05 12.71 -17.04
CA SER A 93 1.87 12.26 -16.30
C SER A 93 1.65 10.77 -16.43
N VAL A 94 1.04 10.18 -15.41
CA VAL A 94 0.65 8.77 -15.40
C VAL A 94 -0.87 8.68 -15.58
N LEU A 95 -1.32 7.71 -16.35
CA LEU A 95 -2.69 7.22 -16.36
C LEU A 95 -2.65 5.75 -15.96
N MET A 96 -3.28 5.41 -14.85
CA MET A 96 -3.37 4.05 -14.31
C MET A 96 -4.82 3.75 -13.95
N GLU A 97 -5.22 2.48 -14.01
CA GLU A 97 -6.60 2.10 -13.68
C GLU A 97 -6.97 2.54 -12.26
N GLY A 98 -8.09 3.27 -12.13
CA GLY A 98 -8.61 3.72 -10.84
C GLY A 98 -7.94 4.98 -10.25
N TYR A 99 -6.94 5.55 -10.93
CA TYR A 99 -6.23 6.75 -10.47
C TYR A 99 -6.45 7.96 -11.38
N PRO A 100 -6.45 9.19 -10.83
CA PRO A 100 -6.59 10.39 -11.64
C PRO A 100 -5.33 10.63 -12.48
N TYR A 101 -5.54 11.04 -13.73
CA TYR A 101 -4.46 11.47 -14.62
C TYR A 101 -3.75 12.70 -14.07
N CYS A 102 -2.49 12.55 -13.66
CA CYS A 102 -1.70 13.64 -13.11
C CYS A 102 -0.19 13.45 -13.30
N VAL A 103 0.55 14.56 -13.19
CA VAL A 103 2.01 14.57 -13.27
C VAL A 103 2.62 13.67 -12.21
N ALA A 104 3.50 12.77 -12.64
CA ALA A 104 4.27 11.87 -11.80
C ALA A 104 5.76 12.25 -11.78
N PHE A 105 6.31 12.69 -12.93
CA PHE A 105 7.73 13.00 -13.08
C PHE A 105 7.95 14.40 -13.64
N ARG A 106 9.03 15.05 -13.21
CA ARG A 106 9.43 16.39 -13.67
C ARG A 106 9.92 16.42 -15.10
N SER A 107 10.43 15.29 -15.59
CA SER A 107 11.00 15.19 -16.93
C SER A 107 11.14 13.73 -17.39
N VAL A 108 11.30 13.52 -18.70
CA VAL A 108 11.63 12.21 -19.28
C VAL A 108 12.92 11.62 -18.70
N PRO A 109 14.02 12.39 -18.50
CA PRO A 109 15.18 11.88 -17.77
C PRO A 109 14.88 11.37 -16.35
N SER A 110 14.03 12.07 -15.58
CA SER A 110 13.64 11.62 -14.23
C SER A 110 12.87 10.29 -14.28
N LEU A 111 11.93 10.16 -15.22
CA LEU A 111 11.25 8.89 -15.48
C LEU A 111 12.25 7.77 -15.80
N ARG A 112 13.21 8.04 -16.69
CA ARG A 112 14.20 7.03 -17.12
C ARG A 112 15.08 6.56 -15.97
N GLU A 113 15.52 7.47 -15.11
CA GLU A 113 16.29 7.10 -13.91
C GLU A 113 15.52 6.10 -13.04
N GLN A 114 14.20 6.29 -12.90
CA GLN A 114 13.36 5.37 -12.13
C GLN A 114 13.13 4.05 -12.87
N LEU A 115 12.82 4.07 -14.17
CA LEU A 115 12.65 2.85 -14.98
C LEU A 115 13.93 2.00 -15.01
N ASP A 116 15.10 2.63 -15.11
CA ASP A 116 16.39 1.92 -15.13
C ASP A 116 16.73 1.30 -13.76
N ALA A 117 16.09 1.76 -12.67
CA ALA A 117 16.27 1.24 -11.31
C ALA A 117 15.32 0.08 -10.96
N VAL A 118 14.26 -0.13 -11.76
CA VAL A 118 13.30 -1.21 -11.57
C VAL A 118 13.90 -2.50 -12.12
N ALA A 119 14.03 -3.52 -11.26
CA ALA A 119 14.65 -4.80 -11.61
C ALA A 119 13.66 -5.89 -12.04
N ASP A 120 12.37 -5.71 -11.74
CA ASP A 120 11.31 -6.72 -11.88
C ASP A 120 10.11 -6.15 -12.68
N ASP A 121 9.24 -7.04 -13.15
CA ASP A 121 8.03 -6.69 -13.94
C ASP A 121 6.96 -5.91 -13.15
N ASP A 122 7.14 -5.73 -11.84
CA ASP A 122 6.20 -5.00 -10.96
C ASP A 122 6.61 -3.53 -10.80
N TRP A 123 6.52 -2.81 -11.91
CA TRP A 123 6.96 -1.42 -12.01
C TRP A 123 6.07 -0.47 -11.20
N GLU A 124 4.78 -0.76 -11.05
CA GLU A 124 3.81 0.10 -10.36
C GLU A 124 4.17 0.28 -8.87
N GLU A 125 4.51 -0.81 -8.18
CA GLU A 125 4.94 -0.76 -6.78
C GLU A 125 6.38 -0.21 -6.62
N SER A 126 7.16 -0.20 -7.70
CA SER A 126 8.60 0.09 -7.65
C SER A 126 8.96 1.52 -8.06
N LEU A 127 8.21 2.13 -8.99
CA LEU A 127 8.49 3.48 -9.47
C LEU A 127 8.21 4.53 -8.39
N CYS A 128 9.22 5.38 -8.13
CA CYS A 128 9.08 6.51 -7.22
C CYS A 128 8.88 7.81 -8.01
N GLY A 129 7.69 8.41 -7.92
CA GLY A 129 7.38 9.67 -8.59
C GLY A 129 8.10 10.89 -7.98
N ASP A 130 8.36 11.91 -8.80
CA ASP A 130 8.74 13.26 -8.31
C ASP A 130 7.56 13.99 -7.65
N TYR A 131 6.33 13.59 -8.01
CA TYR A 131 5.08 14.15 -7.54
C TYR A 131 4.17 13.04 -7.01
N PHE A 132 3.27 13.39 -6.10
CA PHE A 132 2.26 12.47 -5.59
C PHE A 132 1.21 12.18 -6.67
N THR A 133 0.93 10.90 -6.90
CA THR A 133 -0.10 10.44 -7.88
C THR A 133 -1.15 9.51 -7.29
N GLY A 134 -1.03 9.12 -6.01
CA GLY A 134 -1.89 8.13 -5.36
C GLY A 134 -1.62 6.67 -5.75
N GLY A 135 -1.19 6.42 -7.00
CA GLY A 135 -0.94 5.07 -7.52
C GLY A 135 0.52 4.62 -7.48
N LEU A 136 1.47 5.55 -7.52
CA LEU A 136 2.90 5.24 -7.49
C LEU A 136 3.49 5.45 -6.10
N LYS A 137 4.62 4.80 -5.83
CA LYS A 137 5.42 5.11 -4.66
C LYS A 137 5.83 6.59 -4.70
N PHE A 138 5.75 7.26 -3.56
CA PHE A 138 6.10 8.67 -3.44
C PHE A 138 6.92 8.94 -2.18
N GLU A 139 8.14 9.44 -2.38
CA GLU A 139 9.02 9.89 -1.31
C GLU A 139 9.31 11.39 -1.48
N PRO A 140 8.75 12.25 -0.60
CA PRO A 140 8.96 13.69 -0.70
C PRO A 140 10.45 14.05 -0.66
N ARG A 141 10.98 14.54 -1.79
CA ARG A 141 12.31 15.14 -1.85
C ARG A 141 12.24 16.66 -1.75
N GLN A 142 13.35 17.27 -1.35
CA GLN A 142 13.48 18.72 -1.39
C GLN A 142 13.70 19.19 -2.83
N ALA A 143 12.70 19.88 -3.39
CA ALA A 143 12.81 20.51 -4.69
C ALA A 143 13.72 21.75 -4.63
N THR A 144 14.42 22.05 -5.72
CA THR A 144 15.22 23.27 -5.88
C THR A 144 14.32 24.50 -6.01
N SER A 145 14.86 25.70 -5.73
CA SER A 145 14.10 26.95 -5.87
C SER A 145 13.58 27.16 -7.30
N GLN A 146 14.32 26.70 -8.32
CA GLN A 146 13.90 26.80 -9.72
C GLN A 146 12.75 25.84 -10.03
N GLU A 147 12.82 24.60 -9.55
CA GLU A 147 11.75 23.61 -9.66
C GLU A 147 10.46 24.11 -9.00
N ILE A 148 10.56 24.64 -7.77
CA ILE A 148 9.43 25.20 -7.04
C ILE A 148 8.80 26.38 -7.80
N ALA A 149 9.62 27.28 -8.37
CA ALA A 149 9.11 28.40 -9.16
C ALA A 149 8.38 27.93 -10.43
N ALA A 150 8.94 26.93 -11.12
CA ALA A 150 8.32 26.34 -12.30
C ALA A 150 7.00 25.62 -11.97
N ASP A 151 6.91 24.96 -10.82
CA ASP A 151 5.69 24.29 -10.36
C ASP A 151 4.60 25.31 -9.99
N ARG A 152 4.96 26.40 -9.28
CA ARG A 152 4.04 27.51 -8.99
C ARG A 152 3.48 28.15 -10.26
N GLN A 153 4.34 28.36 -11.26
CA GLN A 153 3.92 28.92 -12.55
C GLN A 153 2.97 27.98 -13.29
N ALA A 154 3.32 26.69 -13.42
CA ALA A 154 2.49 25.68 -14.06
C ALA A 154 1.11 25.58 -13.39
N ARG A 155 1.08 25.55 -12.05
CA ARG A 155 -0.15 25.54 -11.26
C ARG A 155 -1.04 26.76 -11.55
N GLN A 156 -0.46 27.95 -11.61
CA GLN A 156 -1.21 29.17 -11.91
C GLN A 156 -1.83 29.11 -13.31
N GLN A 157 -1.04 28.69 -14.30
CA GLN A 157 -1.51 28.55 -15.68
C GLN A 157 -2.61 27.48 -15.82
N LEU A 158 -2.53 26.38 -15.05
CA LEU A 158 -3.59 25.36 -15.00
C LEU A 158 -4.88 25.92 -14.41
N ARG A 159 -4.82 26.73 -13.35
CA ARG A 159 -6.01 27.39 -12.78
C ARG A 159 -6.66 28.32 -13.79
N GLU A 160 -5.86 29.12 -14.50
CA GLU A 160 -6.34 30.01 -15.56
C GLU A 160 -6.93 29.24 -16.74
N LEU A 161 -6.36 28.09 -17.10
CA LEU A 161 -6.92 27.23 -18.13
C LEU A 161 -8.24 26.62 -17.68
N LEU A 162 -8.31 26.04 -16.47
CA LEU A 162 -9.52 25.46 -15.91
C LEU A 162 -10.67 26.48 -15.84
N GLN A 163 -10.38 27.71 -15.40
CA GLN A 163 -11.37 28.77 -15.34
C GLN A 163 -11.93 29.11 -16.73
N ARG A 164 -11.07 29.16 -17.76
CA ARG A 164 -11.51 29.40 -19.14
C ARG A 164 -12.33 28.24 -19.70
N GLU A 165 -11.93 27.00 -19.44
CA GLU A 165 -12.69 25.82 -19.88
C GLU A 165 -14.10 25.80 -19.29
N ARG A 166 -14.24 26.16 -18.01
CA ARG A 166 -15.55 26.26 -17.34
C ARG A 166 -16.48 27.31 -17.92
N GLU A 167 -15.96 28.25 -18.73
CA GLU A 167 -16.75 29.27 -19.41
C GLU A 167 -17.27 28.80 -20.78
N VAL A 168 -16.85 27.61 -21.25
CA VAL A 168 -17.30 27.04 -22.53
C VAL A 168 -18.61 26.27 -22.34
N ASP A 169 -19.60 26.50 -23.20
CA ASP A 169 -20.93 25.87 -23.10
C ASP A 169 -20.92 24.33 -23.15
N SER A 170 -19.91 23.73 -23.80
CA SER A 170 -19.73 22.28 -23.92
C SER A 170 -18.83 21.69 -22.83
N TYR A 171 -18.60 22.41 -21.74
CA TYR A 171 -17.72 21.98 -20.67
C TYR A 171 -18.25 20.73 -19.95
N ASP A 172 -17.44 19.68 -19.94
CA ASP A 172 -17.70 18.48 -19.15
C ASP A 172 -17.10 18.65 -17.75
N GLN A 173 -17.94 18.57 -16.72
CA GLN A 173 -17.49 18.63 -15.33
C GLN A 173 -16.54 17.49 -14.96
N GLY A 174 -16.61 16.34 -15.63
CA GLY A 174 -15.66 15.24 -15.42
C GLY A 174 -14.20 15.62 -15.73
N HIS A 175 -14.00 16.70 -16.50
CA HIS A 175 -12.67 17.22 -16.78
C HIS A 175 -12.02 17.90 -15.57
N ASP A 176 -12.80 18.41 -14.61
CA ASP A 176 -12.29 19.12 -13.42
C ASP A 176 -11.27 18.29 -12.64
N ASP A 177 -11.45 16.97 -12.58
CA ASP A 177 -10.59 16.05 -11.81
C ASP A 177 -9.17 16.02 -12.37
N VAL A 178 -9.00 16.07 -13.70
CA VAL A 178 -7.68 16.12 -14.36
C VAL A 178 -6.94 17.39 -13.97
N TYR A 179 -7.60 18.56 -14.05
CA TYR A 179 -6.98 19.82 -13.68
C TYR A 179 -6.67 19.87 -12.19
N THR A 180 -7.62 19.44 -11.36
CA THR A 180 -7.51 19.47 -9.89
C THR A 180 -6.37 18.58 -9.41
N ALA A 181 -6.27 17.35 -9.91
CA ALA A 181 -5.19 16.44 -9.55
C ALA A 181 -3.82 17.03 -9.90
N ASN A 182 -3.66 17.62 -11.10
CA ASN A 182 -2.40 18.27 -11.50
C ASN A 182 -2.10 19.53 -10.68
N ILE A 183 -3.11 20.34 -10.32
CA ILE A 183 -2.94 21.51 -9.46
C ILE A 183 -2.45 21.10 -8.06
N ILE A 184 -3.00 20.03 -7.50
CA ILE A 184 -2.62 19.48 -6.20
C ILE A 184 -1.22 18.87 -6.28
N ALA A 185 -0.95 18.00 -7.27
CA ALA A 185 0.35 17.34 -7.45
C ALA A 185 1.51 18.34 -7.58
N LEU A 186 1.29 19.44 -8.31
CA LEU A 186 2.28 20.51 -8.49
C LEU A 186 2.39 21.47 -7.29
N THR A 187 1.55 21.37 -6.27
CA THR A 187 1.58 22.33 -5.17
C THR A 187 2.82 22.11 -4.30
N PRO A 188 3.74 23.10 -4.17
CA PRO A 188 4.87 22.96 -3.26
C PRO A 188 4.41 22.85 -1.81
N TRP A 189 5.18 22.17 -0.97
CA TRP A 189 4.84 21.99 0.44
C TRP A 189 4.67 23.30 1.21
N GLU A 190 5.42 24.34 0.86
CA GLU A 190 5.27 25.65 1.48
C GLU A 190 3.91 26.31 1.16
N ASP A 191 3.28 25.89 0.07
CA ASP A 191 2.00 26.39 -0.42
C ASP A 191 0.84 25.44 -0.09
N ALA A 192 1.04 24.44 0.78
CA ALA A 192 0.05 23.42 1.10
C ALA A 192 -1.33 23.99 1.50
N GLN A 193 -1.35 25.19 2.10
CA GLN A 193 -2.59 25.87 2.47
C GLN A 193 -3.50 26.21 1.28
N SER A 194 -2.96 26.30 0.07
CA SER A 194 -3.77 26.49 -1.14
C SER A 194 -4.60 25.25 -1.52
N VAL A 195 -4.28 24.07 -0.97
CA VAL A 195 -5.04 22.82 -1.21
C VAL A 195 -6.32 22.76 -0.36
N ARG A 196 -6.47 23.62 0.65
CA ARG A 196 -7.63 23.66 1.56
C ARG A 196 -8.97 23.70 0.84
N GLU A 197 -9.05 24.39 -0.29
CA GLU A 197 -10.30 24.50 -1.06
C GLU A 197 -10.79 23.13 -1.55
N PHE A 198 -9.87 22.19 -1.81
CA PHE A 198 -10.18 20.82 -2.22
C PHE A 198 -10.45 19.87 -1.04
N LEU A 199 -10.25 20.34 0.21
CA LEU A 199 -10.45 19.57 1.44
C LEU A 199 -11.73 19.97 2.20
N SER A 200 -12.56 20.83 1.61
CA SER A 200 -13.69 21.43 2.33
C SER A 200 -15.04 20.97 1.76
N GLY A 201 -15.98 20.67 2.67
CA GLY A 201 -17.38 20.39 2.34
C GLY A 201 -17.71 18.91 2.05
N GLU A 202 -18.94 18.67 1.58
CA GLU A 202 -19.46 17.36 1.15
C GLU A 202 -18.90 16.87 -0.19
N HIS A 203 -17.84 17.52 -0.69
CA HIS A 203 -17.17 17.16 -1.94
C HIS A 203 -15.66 17.23 -1.79
N SER A 204 -15.11 16.94 -0.60
CA SER A 204 -13.65 16.95 -0.45
C SER A 204 -13.05 15.93 -1.42
N ASN A 205 -12.01 16.35 -2.12
CA ASN A 205 -11.41 15.56 -3.18
C ASN A 205 -10.54 14.45 -2.57
N PRO A 206 -10.80 13.15 -2.86
CA PRO A 206 -10.01 12.03 -2.33
C PRO A 206 -8.50 12.19 -2.53
N PHE A 207 -8.08 12.63 -3.71
CA PHE A 207 -6.67 12.86 -4.05
C PHE A 207 -6.04 13.95 -3.17
N ALA A 208 -6.79 15.02 -2.87
CA ALA A 208 -6.34 16.07 -1.95
C ALA A 208 -6.14 15.53 -0.52
N ILE A 209 -7.04 14.66 -0.06
CA ILE A 209 -6.98 14.05 1.29
C ILE A 209 -5.71 13.21 1.43
N GLU A 210 -5.42 12.36 0.44
CA GLU A 210 -4.22 11.53 0.45
C GLU A 210 -2.95 12.37 0.36
N TRP A 211 -2.91 13.34 -0.56
CA TRP A 211 -1.80 14.29 -0.70
C TRP A 211 -1.51 15.03 0.63
N ALA A 212 -2.56 15.42 1.36
CA ALA A 212 -2.42 16.11 2.64
C ALA A 212 -1.70 15.26 3.71
N GLY A 213 -1.77 13.93 3.62
CA GLY A 213 -0.99 13.02 4.47
C GLY A 213 0.52 13.22 4.31
N TYR A 214 0.98 13.50 3.09
CA TYR A 214 2.39 13.78 2.79
C TYR A 214 2.79 15.23 3.12
N ALA A 215 1.85 16.17 3.12
CA ALA A 215 2.10 17.56 3.51
C ALA A 215 2.44 17.73 5.01
N GLY A 216 2.24 16.68 5.82
CA GLY A 216 2.54 16.65 7.25
C GLY A 216 1.54 17.45 8.06
N GLU A 217 1.99 18.06 9.16
CA GLU A 217 1.11 18.81 10.08
C GLU A 217 0.48 20.08 9.48
N ARG A 218 0.88 20.49 8.26
CA ARG A 218 0.39 21.72 7.61
C ARG A 218 -1.12 21.71 7.36
N LEU A 219 -1.69 20.53 7.13
CA LEU A 219 -3.12 20.34 6.81
C LEU A 219 -3.83 19.44 7.83
N LEU A 220 -3.25 19.30 9.02
CA LEU A 220 -3.77 18.39 10.04
C LEU A 220 -5.16 18.81 10.53
N ASP A 221 -5.40 20.10 10.70
CA ASP A 221 -6.67 20.59 11.23
C ASP A 221 -7.82 20.34 10.23
N GLU A 222 -7.54 20.43 8.93
CA GLU A 222 -8.48 20.10 7.85
C GLU A 222 -8.77 18.59 7.84
N LEU A 223 -7.73 17.75 7.90
CA LEU A 223 -7.89 16.30 7.99
C LEU A 223 -8.69 15.89 9.24
N ALA A 224 -8.45 16.55 10.37
CA ALA A 224 -9.21 16.32 11.60
C ALA A 224 -10.69 16.69 11.44
N GLY A 225 -11.01 17.75 10.68
CA GLY A 225 -12.38 18.09 10.32
C GLY A 225 -13.06 17.02 9.46
N ILE A 226 -12.34 16.44 8.49
CA ILE A 226 -12.86 15.40 7.60
C ILE A 226 -13.02 14.04 8.33
N ALA A 227 -12.19 13.76 9.33
CA ALA A 227 -12.20 12.52 10.09
C ALA A 227 -13.56 12.20 10.78
N GLY A 228 -14.44 13.20 10.93
CA GLY A 228 -15.81 13.05 11.44
C GLY A 228 -16.91 13.00 10.36
N THR A 229 -16.58 12.99 9.08
CA THR A 229 -17.54 13.02 7.95
C THR A 229 -17.62 11.66 7.24
N TYR A 230 -18.40 11.57 6.15
CA TYR A 230 -18.53 10.34 5.35
C TYR A 230 -17.28 10.01 4.51
N GLN A 231 -16.28 10.91 4.44
CA GLN A 231 -14.98 10.67 3.77
C GLN A 231 -13.87 10.31 4.77
N CYS A 232 -14.22 9.97 6.00
CA CYS A 232 -13.27 9.79 7.09
C CYS A 232 -12.27 8.64 6.86
N GLY A 233 -12.60 7.63 6.05
CA GLY A 233 -11.70 6.51 5.77
C GLY A 233 -10.33 6.94 5.23
N LEU A 234 -10.31 7.79 4.20
CA LEU A 234 -9.05 8.33 3.65
C LEU A 234 -8.37 9.29 4.62
N ALA A 235 -9.14 10.11 5.33
CA ALA A 235 -8.59 11.02 6.32
C ALA A 235 -7.87 10.26 7.46
N TYR A 236 -8.39 9.10 7.89
CA TYR A 236 -7.72 8.26 8.87
C TYR A 236 -6.36 7.76 8.38
N LEU A 237 -6.29 7.26 7.13
CA LEU A 237 -5.04 6.80 6.53
C LEU A 237 -4.03 7.96 6.39
N SER A 238 -4.47 9.14 5.94
CA SER A 238 -3.63 10.34 5.86
C SER A 238 -3.12 10.80 7.23
N LEU A 239 -3.96 10.78 8.26
CA LEU A 239 -3.54 11.11 9.64
C LEU A 239 -2.52 10.10 10.18
N ALA A 240 -2.69 8.82 9.87
CA ALA A 240 -1.72 7.78 10.23
C ALA A 240 -0.38 8.00 9.52
N GLN A 241 -0.40 8.36 8.23
CA GLN A 241 0.78 8.72 7.45
C GLN A 241 1.55 9.91 8.05
N ILE A 242 0.84 10.93 8.57
CA ILE A 242 1.46 12.06 9.27
C ILE A 242 2.20 11.60 10.54
N GLY A 243 1.60 10.67 11.30
CA GLY A 243 2.26 9.95 12.39
C GLY A 243 2.68 10.77 13.62
N THR A 244 2.42 12.09 13.65
CA THR A 244 2.77 12.96 14.79
C THR A 244 1.84 12.74 15.99
N ALA A 245 2.27 13.12 17.19
CA ALA A 245 1.46 12.98 18.41
C ALA A 245 0.07 13.64 18.27
N LYS A 246 -0.01 14.79 17.59
CA LYS A 246 -1.29 15.47 17.33
C LYS A 246 -2.17 14.65 16.39
N ALA A 247 -1.62 14.09 15.31
CA ALA A 247 -2.38 13.25 14.38
C ALA A 247 -2.88 11.95 15.03
N LYS A 248 -2.03 11.32 15.87
CA LYS A 248 -2.42 10.15 16.67
C LYS A 248 -3.57 10.48 17.62
N GLN A 249 -3.52 11.62 18.29
CA GLN A 249 -4.60 12.06 19.18
C GLN A 249 -5.91 12.22 18.41
N VAL A 250 -5.89 12.81 17.21
CA VAL A 250 -7.08 12.92 16.36
C VAL A 250 -7.65 11.53 16.06
N LEU A 251 -6.83 10.54 15.70
CA LEU A 251 -7.32 9.18 15.45
C LEU A 251 -7.95 8.54 16.70
N PHE A 252 -7.33 8.72 17.88
CA PHE A 252 -7.89 8.21 19.14
C PHE A 252 -9.23 8.86 19.50
N ASP A 253 -9.38 10.17 19.27
CA ASP A 253 -10.63 10.90 19.51
C ASP A 253 -11.79 10.38 18.62
N GLN A 254 -11.47 9.69 17.53
CA GLN A 254 -12.45 9.10 16.62
C GLN A 254 -12.83 7.66 16.98
N VAL A 255 -12.16 6.99 17.93
CA VAL A 255 -12.45 5.58 18.27
C VAL A 255 -13.91 5.40 18.66
N GLU A 256 -14.44 6.23 19.54
CA GLU A 256 -15.85 6.14 19.96
C GLU A 256 -16.82 6.76 18.94
N ARG A 257 -16.35 7.71 18.12
CA ARG A 257 -17.15 8.55 17.22
C ARG A 257 -17.11 8.09 15.76
N CYS A 258 -16.40 7.01 15.48
CA CYS A 258 -16.16 6.52 14.12
C CYS A 258 -17.50 6.31 13.40
N PRO A 259 -17.71 6.97 12.24
CA PRO A 259 -18.90 6.76 11.44
C PRO A 259 -19.03 5.30 10.99
N LYS A 260 -20.26 4.79 11.00
CA LYS A 260 -20.54 3.41 10.59
C LYS A 260 -20.06 3.16 9.16
N GLY A 261 -19.36 2.05 8.95
CA GLY A 261 -18.77 1.66 7.67
C GLY A 261 -17.29 2.01 7.53
N HIS A 262 -16.73 2.79 8.47
CA HIS A 262 -15.32 3.20 8.45
C HIS A 262 -14.50 2.61 9.61
N GLU A 263 -15.08 1.69 10.37
CA GLU A 263 -14.43 1.05 11.52
C GLU A 263 -13.14 0.32 11.10
N THR A 264 -13.15 -0.33 9.94
CA THR A 264 -11.99 -1.01 9.34
C THR A 264 -10.88 -0.02 9.02
N SER A 265 -11.19 1.11 8.38
CA SER A 265 -10.21 2.12 7.98
C SER A 265 -9.55 2.77 9.20
N LEU A 266 -10.34 3.07 10.25
CA LEU A 266 -9.78 3.60 11.49
C LEU A 266 -8.88 2.59 12.20
N ALA A 267 -9.30 1.32 12.26
CA ALA A 267 -8.49 0.26 12.85
C ALA A 267 -7.18 0.06 12.05
N GLN A 268 -7.21 0.08 10.73
CA GLN A 268 -6.03 -0.01 9.87
C GLN A 268 -5.09 1.19 10.08
N ALA A 269 -5.62 2.40 10.15
CA ALA A 269 -4.87 3.61 10.43
C ALA A 269 -4.17 3.58 11.80
N LEU A 270 -4.88 3.13 12.84
CA LEU A 270 -4.30 2.96 14.18
C LEU A 270 -3.23 1.85 14.19
N HIS A 271 -3.46 0.74 13.49
CA HIS A 271 -2.51 -0.35 13.37
C HIS A 271 -1.19 0.09 12.70
N SER A 272 -1.26 0.86 11.61
CA SER A 272 -0.07 1.30 10.87
C SER A 272 0.85 2.23 11.67
N ILE A 273 0.33 2.89 12.71
CA ILE A 273 1.11 3.71 13.66
C ILE A 273 1.50 2.96 14.95
N GLY A 274 1.35 1.63 14.96
CA GLY A 274 1.78 0.73 16.03
C GLY A 274 0.78 0.57 17.18
N VAL A 275 -0.50 0.92 17.01
CA VAL A 275 -1.54 0.67 18.02
C VAL A 275 -2.05 -0.77 17.86
N PRO A 276 -2.08 -1.58 18.93
CA PRO A 276 -2.67 -2.91 18.87
C PRO A 276 -4.13 -2.84 18.43
N THR A 277 -4.46 -3.57 17.36
CA THR A 277 -5.83 -3.67 16.86
C THR A 277 -6.22 -5.13 16.69
N ARG A 278 -7.53 -5.40 16.71
CA ARG A 278 -8.08 -6.75 16.57
C ARG A 278 -9.36 -6.72 15.77
N HIS A 279 -9.55 -7.73 14.93
CA HIS A 279 -10.80 -7.96 14.22
C HIS A 279 -11.49 -9.21 14.77
N GLU A 280 -12.70 -9.04 15.27
CA GLU A 280 -13.56 -10.14 15.75
C GLU A 280 -14.76 -10.31 14.82
N ILE A 281 -15.15 -11.56 14.62
CA ILE A 281 -16.37 -11.93 13.91
C ILE A 281 -17.27 -12.65 14.92
N ALA A 282 -18.31 -11.95 15.38
CA ALA A 282 -19.28 -12.52 16.29
C ALA A 282 -20.30 -13.41 15.56
N ASP A 283 -21.11 -14.14 16.33
CA ASP A 283 -22.24 -14.90 15.83
C ASP A 283 -23.10 -14.04 14.88
N LYS A 284 -23.46 -14.61 13.72
CA LYS A 284 -24.15 -13.93 12.59
C LYS A 284 -23.25 -13.06 11.69
N GLN A 285 -21.95 -13.35 11.62
CA GLN A 285 -21.00 -12.65 10.72
C GLN A 285 -20.91 -11.14 10.98
N LYS A 286 -21.14 -10.70 12.22
CA LYS A 286 -20.97 -9.29 12.57
C LYS A 286 -19.47 -9.03 12.82
N HIS A 287 -18.88 -8.21 11.96
CA HIS A 287 -17.50 -7.74 12.10
C HIS A 287 -17.43 -6.69 13.20
N THR A 288 -16.43 -6.76 14.07
CA THR A 288 -16.17 -5.81 15.15
C THR A 288 -14.67 -5.55 15.21
N TYR A 289 -14.29 -4.28 15.23
CA TYR A 289 -12.89 -3.86 15.30
C TYR A 289 -12.62 -3.31 16.69
N LEU A 290 -11.54 -3.76 17.31
CA LEU A 290 -11.12 -3.35 18.65
C LEU A 290 -9.73 -2.73 18.59
N VAL A 291 -9.51 -1.75 19.46
CA VAL A 291 -8.23 -1.05 19.60
C VAL A 291 -7.85 -0.99 21.06
N GLN A 292 -6.55 -1.08 21.35
CA GLN A 292 -6.02 -0.92 22.69
C GLN A 292 -5.05 0.28 22.68
N PRO A 293 -5.45 1.47 23.18
CA PRO A 293 -4.61 2.66 23.06
C PRO A 293 -3.27 2.56 23.81
N SER A 294 -3.26 1.87 24.95
CA SER A 294 -2.04 1.53 25.67
C SER A 294 -2.14 0.16 26.35
N PRO A 295 -1.01 -0.48 26.71
CA PRO A 295 -1.00 -1.79 27.38
C PRO A 295 -1.76 -1.82 28.72
N GLU A 296 -1.90 -0.66 29.38
CA GLU A 296 -2.61 -0.50 30.66
C GLU A 296 -4.11 -0.26 30.49
N GLU A 297 -4.56 0.08 29.29
CA GLU A 297 -5.96 0.37 29.00
C GLU A 297 -6.72 -0.87 28.51
N ASP A 298 -8.02 -0.89 28.80
CA ASP A 298 -8.94 -1.91 28.30
C ASP A 298 -9.15 -1.74 26.78
N TRP A 299 -9.50 -2.84 26.11
CA TRP A 299 -9.84 -2.82 24.69
C TRP A 299 -11.13 -2.01 24.46
N GLN A 300 -11.12 -1.17 23.43
CA GLN A 300 -12.26 -0.34 23.04
C GLN A 300 -12.83 -0.83 21.70
N ILE A 301 -14.15 -0.89 21.57
CA ILE A 301 -14.80 -1.23 20.30
C ILE A 301 -14.95 0.02 19.44
N VAL A 302 -14.36 0.01 18.24
CA VAL A 302 -14.43 1.13 17.28
C VAL A 302 -15.88 1.44 16.90
N GLY A 303 -16.23 2.72 16.87
CA GLY A 303 -17.56 3.25 16.59
C GLY A 303 -18.54 3.17 17.78
N THR A 304 -18.05 2.81 18.97
CA THR A 304 -18.89 2.73 20.18
C THR A 304 -18.12 3.16 21.42
N SER A 305 -18.84 3.57 22.47
CA SER A 305 -18.26 3.80 23.81
C SER A 305 -18.12 2.51 24.65
N HIS A 306 -18.24 1.33 24.04
CA HIS A 306 -18.18 0.07 24.77
C HIS A 306 -16.72 -0.34 25.04
N ILE A 307 -16.42 -0.52 26.32
CA ILE A 307 -15.12 -0.99 26.80
C ILE A 307 -15.21 -2.48 27.12
N VAL A 308 -14.30 -3.26 26.52
CA VAL A 308 -14.16 -4.69 26.74
C VAL A 308 -13.06 -4.92 27.77
N LYS A 309 -13.49 -5.11 29.02
CA LYS A 309 -12.58 -5.52 30.10
C LYS A 309 -12.10 -6.93 29.86
N ARG A 310 -10.84 -7.08 29.48
CA ARG A 310 -10.24 -8.39 29.40
C ARG A 310 -9.67 -8.74 30.77
N LYS A 311 -10.13 -9.85 31.35
CA LYS A 311 -9.29 -10.54 32.33
C LYS A 311 -8.09 -11.07 31.55
N VAL A 312 -6.93 -10.45 31.71
CA VAL A 312 -5.65 -11.04 31.34
C VAL A 312 -5.56 -12.34 32.12
N ALA A 313 -5.92 -13.43 31.47
CA ALA A 313 -5.81 -14.74 32.06
C ALA A 313 -4.37 -15.18 31.82
N GLU A 314 -3.60 -15.34 32.89
CA GLU A 314 -2.18 -15.68 32.81
C GLU A 314 -1.96 -16.84 31.82
N PRO A 315 -1.07 -16.68 30.83
CA PRO A 315 -0.74 -17.75 29.92
C PRO A 315 -0.27 -18.96 30.72
N ILE A 316 -0.93 -20.09 30.48
CA ILE A 316 -0.57 -21.36 31.08
C ILE A 316 0.58 -21.93 30.26
N VAL A 317 1.75 -22.06 30.87
CA VAL A 317 2.89 -22.76 30.25
C VAL A 317 2.49 -24.22 30.09
N ILE A 318 2.23 -24.63 28.85
CA ILE A 318 1.82 -26.00 28.52
C ILE A 318 3.01 -26.87 28.13
N TRP A 319 4.17 -26.27 27.84
CA TRP A 319 5.38 -27.00 27.56
C TRP A 319 6.62 -26.18 27.91
N ASN A 320 7.67 -26.83 28.40
CA ASN A 320 8.96 -26.23 28.67
C ASN A 320 10.07 -27.26 28.42
N ALA A 321 11.10 -26.89 27.66
CA ALA A 321 12.28 -27.71 27.43
C ALA A 321 13.54 -26.86 27.43
N LYS A 322 14.71 -27.51 27.58
CA LYS A 322 15.99 -26.83 27.45
C LYS A 322 16.66 -27.23 26.14
N ASN A 323 17.23 -26.26 25.42
CA ASN A 323 18.03 -26.56 24.25
C ASN A 323 19.42 -27.11 24.64
N GLN A 324 20.22 -27.49 23.64
CA GLN A 324 21.58 -28.01 23.81
C GLN A 324 22.55 -27.01 24.49
N HIS A 325 22.18 -25.72 24.56
CA HIS A 325 22.93 -24.67 25.25
C HIS A 325 22.34 -24.35 26.64
N ASN A 326 21.49 -25.22 27.19
CA ASN A 326 20.84 -25.09 28.49
C ASN A 326 19.90 -23.86 28.60
N VAL A 327 19.40 -23.36 27.47
CA VAL A 327 18.43 -22.26 27.40
C VAL A 327 17.01 -22.81 27.43
N SER A 328 16.17 -22.34 28.37
CA SER A 328 14.79 -22.80 28.54
C SER A 328 13.84 -22.22 27.48
N VAL A 329 13.15 -23.04 26.71
CA VAL A 329 12.10 -22.65 25.76
C VAL A 329 10.76 -23.07 26.34
N SER A 330 9.83 -22.14 26.46
CA SER A 330 8.48 -22.40 26.95
C SER A 330 7.45 -22.10 25.87
N LEU A 331 6.42 -22.94 25.77
CA LEU A 331 5.19 -22.65 25.05
C LEU A 331 4.09 -22.38 26.08
N ALA A 332 3.44 -21.23 25.97
CA ALA A 332 2.33 -20.85 26.85
C ALA A 332 1.09 -20.52 26.02
N LEU A 333 -0.09 -20.91 26.51
CA LEU A 333 -1.38 -20.61 25.90
C LEU A 333 -2.29 -19.91 26.91
N THR A 334 -3.09 -18.97 26.44
CA THR A 334 -4.16 -18.40 27.26
C THR A 334 -5.27 -19.44 27.49
N PRO A 335 -6.04 -19.35 28.59
CA PRO A 335 -7.20 -20.23 28.80
C PRO A 335 -8.21 -20.23 27.66
N LEU A 336 -8.39 -19.11 26.95
CA LEU A 336 -9.25 -19.04 25.78
C LEU A 336 -8.71 -19.86 24.60
N ALA A 337 -7.40 -19.79 24.34
CA ALA A 337 -6.77 -20.62 23.32
C ALA A 337 -6.91 -22.11 23.65
N ILE A 338 -6.74 -22.48 24.93
CA ILE A 338 -6.96 -23.85 25.42
C ILE A 338 -8.42 -24.28 25.21
N GLU A 339 -9.38 -23.40 25.51
CA GLU A 339 -10.81 -23.70 25.32
C GLU A 339 -11.16 -23.90 23.84
N GLN A 340 -10.66 -23.06 22.95
CA GLN A 340 -10.88 -23.20 21.50
C GLN A 340 -10.26 -24.49 20.95
N LEU A 341 -9.06 -24.85 21.42
CA LEU A 341 -8.42 -26.12 21.09
C LEU A 341 -9.28 -27.31 21.54
N LYS A 342 -9.78 -27.27 22.78
CA LYS A 342 -10.69 -28.30 23.30
C LYS A 342 -11.95 -28.42 22.44
N ARG A 343 -12.61 -27.30 22.12
CA ARG A 343 -13.80 -27.30 21.25
C ARG A 343 -13.52 -27.90 19.88
N GLN A 344 -12.36 -27.62 19.28
CA GLN A 344 -11.97 -28.20 17.99
C GLN A 344 -11.70 -29.71 18.08
N VAL A 345 -11.07 -30.17 19.16
CA VAL A 345 -10.85 -31.60 19.44
C VAL A 345 -12.19 -32.31 19.66
N GLU A 346 -13.07 -31.74 20.49
CA GLU A 346 -14.38 -32.30 20.85
C GLU A 346 -15.35 -32.34 19.66
N SER A 347 -15.25 -31.39 18.73
CA SER A 347 -16.07 -31.36 17.51
C SER A 347 -15.54 -32.26 16.39
N SER A 348 -14.43 -32.96 16.60
CA SER A 348 -13.89 -33.95 15.66
C SER A 348 -14.77 -35.22 15.62
N PRO A 349 -14.87 -35.93 14.48
CA PRO A 349 -15.60 -37.20 14.39
C PRO A 349 -15.09 -38.31 15.32
N GLU A 350 -13.81 -38.25 15.71
CA GLU A 350 -13.16 -39.19 16.64
C GLU A 350 -12.28 -38.39 17.63
N PRO A 351 -12.87 -37.71 18.64
CA PRO A 351 -12.15 -36.83 19.57
C PRO A 351 -11.01 -37.54 20.31
N GLU A 352 -11.21 -38.80 20.67
CA GLU A 352 -10.24 -39.65 21.37
C GLU A 352 -9.02 -40.03 20.50
N LYS A 353 -9.06 -39.73 19.20
CA LYS A 353 -7.96 -39.93 18.25
C LYS A 353 -7.51 -38.62 17.58
N ALA A 354 -8.00 -37.48 18.06
CA ALA A 354 -7.68 -36.18 17.50
C ALA A 354 -6.34 -35.68 18.07
N TRP A 355 -5.33 -35.58 17.22
CA TRP A 355 -4.06 -34.93 17.54
C TRP A 355 -4.11 -33.52 16.93
N VAL A 356 -3.99 -32.49 17.76
CA VAL A 356 -3.76 -31.11 17.29
C VAL A 356 -2.34 -30.99 16.77
N ARG A 357 -2.23 -30.88 15.44
CA ARG A 357 -0.97 -30.57 14.78
C ARG A 357 -0.78 -29.07 14.71
N TRP A 358 0.21 -28.58 15.44
CA TRP A 358 0.66 -27.20 15.35
C TRP A 358 1.60 -27.10 14.17
N GLN A 359 1.17 -26.39 13.13
CA GLN A 359 2.01 -26.12 11.97
C GLN A 359 2.33 -24.63 11.94
N PHE A 360 3.61 -24.31 12.14
CA PHE A 360 4.15 -22.99 11.88
C PHE A 360 4.44 -22.88 10.38
N ILE A 361 4.01 -21.80 9.76
CA ILE A 361 4.39 -21.43 8.40
C ILE A 361 4.88 -19.99 8.49
N SER A 362 6.20 -19.79 8.53
CA SER A 362 6.77 -18.48 8.26
C SER A 362 6.66 -18.25 6.75
N ARG A 363 5.74 -17.36 6.36
CA ARG A 363 5.82 -16.68 5.07
C ARG A 363 5.98 -15.20 5.37
N LEU A 364 7.17 -14.69 5.11
CA LEU A 364 7.40 -13.25 5.00
C LEU A 364 6.54 -12.73 3.85
N SER A 365 5.41 -12.12 4.20
CA SER A 365 4.62 -11.30 3.29
C SER A 365 4.77 -9.87 3.82
N SER A 366 5.34 -9.00 3.01
CA SER A 366 5.58 -7.58 3.30
C SER A 366 4.30 -6.81 3.61
N GLN A 367 3.12 -7.32 3.22
CA GLN A 367 1.85 -6.58 3.27
C GLN A 367 0.95 -6.89 4.48
N TYR A 368 1.19 -7.95 5.26
CA TYR A 368 0.19 -8.42 6.26
C TYR A 368 0.73 -8.76 7.65
N GLY A 369 2.00 -8.48 7.93
CA GLY A 369 2.66 -9.12 9.07
C GLY A 369 2.69 -10.65 8.93
N GLN A 370 3.36 -11.36 9.84
CA GLN A 370 3.38 -12.81 9.80
C GLN A 370 2.00 -13.37 10.19
N LYS A 371 1.21 -13.83 9.21
CA LYS A 371 -0.03 -14.57 9.49
C LYS A 371 0.29 -16.00 9.90
N VAL A 372 0.00 -16.35 11.16
CA VAL A 372 -0.01 -17.75 11.62
C VAL A 372 -1.36 -18.38 11.29
N GLY A 373 -1.40 -19.21 10.25
CA GLY A 373 -2.57 -20.01 9.91
C GLY A 373 -2.57 -21.36 10.64
N PHE A 374 -3.60 -21.63 11.45
CA PHE A 374 -3.82 -22.95 12.02
C PHE A 374 -4.54 -23.84 11.00
N LYS A 375 -3.90 -24.92 10.56
CA LYS A 375 -4.54 -25.93 9.70
C LYS A 375 -4.24 -27.33 10.23
N VAL A 376 -5.29 -28.04 10.62
CA VAL A 376 -5.22 -29.48 10.91
C VAL A 376 -5.01 -30.20 9.56
N THR A 377 -3.76 -30.57 9.26
CA THR A 377 -3.40 -31.02 7.91
C THR A 377 -3.35 -32.52 7.70
N LYS A 378 -3.21 -33.35 8.74
CA LYS A 378 -3.25 -34.83 8.65
C LYS A 378 -3.42 -35.52 10.00
N LEU A 379 -4.27 -36.53 10.04
CA LEU A 379 -4.44 -37.48 11.15
C LEU A 379 -3.44 -38.63 10.95
N ILE A 380 -2.53 -38.88 11.88
CA ILE A 380 -1.56 -39.96 11.78
C ILE A 380 -1.89 -41.05 12.80
N SER A 381 -1.90 -42.30 12.34
CA SER A 381 -2.09 -43.47 13.19
C SER A 381 -0.89 -43.65 14.14
N PRO A 382 -1.08 -44.07 15.40
CA PRO A 382 -0.02 -44.23 16.43
C PRO A 382 1.19 -45.12 16.07
N LYS A 383 1.18 -45.76 14.89
CA LYS A 383 2.14 -46.79 14.47
C LYS A 383 3.25 -46.30 13.52
N MET A 384 3.30 -45.04 13.13
CA MET A 384 4.34 -44.52 12.22
C MET A 384 5.39 -43.68 12.97
N LYS A 385 6.61 -44.21 13.13
CA LYS A 385 7.79 -43.45 13.59
C LYS A 385 8.59 -42.91 12.41
N ARG A 386 8.95 -41.63 12.43
CA ARG A 386 10.10 -41.06 11.71
C ARG A 386 10.71 -39.90 12.49
N HIS A 387 12.03 -39.80 12.37
CA HIS A 387 12.98 -38.88 13.02
C HIS A 387 13.38 -37.76 12.04
N GLU A 388 13.65 -36.54 12.55
CA GLU A 388 14.62 -35.53 12.04
C GLU A 388 14.46 -34.14 12.75
N ALA A 389 15.58 -33.52 13.12
CA ALA A 389 15.77 -32.17 13.73
C ALA A 389 16.31 -31.14 12.69
N PRO A 390 16.34 -29.78 12.86
CA PRO A 390 16.88 -29.02 14.02
C PRO A 390 16.14 -27.70 14.46
N TYR A 391 16.75 -27.05 15.48
CA TYR A 391 16.47 -25.91 16.39
C TYR A 391 15.81 -24.58 15.91
N PHE A 392 15.04 -23.89 16.79
CA PHE A 392 15.16 -22.47 17.25
C PHE A 392 13.94 -22.02 18.12
N ARG A 393 14.00 -20.83 18.75
CA ARG A 393 13.15 -20.31 19.85
C ARG A 393 12.38 -19.06 19.38
N LEU A 394 11.06 -19.00 19.59
CA LEU A 394 10.21 -17.83 19.25
C LEU A 394 9.33 -17.47 20.46
N VAL A 395 9.19 -16.17 20.76
CA VAL A 395 8.24 -15.63 21.75
C VAL A 395 7.17 -14.89 20.95
N ILE A 396 5.92 -15.34 21.01
CA ILE A 396 4.78 -14.79 20.26
C ILE A 396 3.82 -14.12 21.25
N ASP A 397 3.25 -12.98 20.89
CA ASP A 397 2.10 -12.42 21.59
C ASP A 397 0.87 -13.34 21.38
N PRO A 398 0.35 -13.98 22.43
CA PRO A 398 -0.71 -14.98 22.30
C PRO A 398 -2.09 -14.38 22.00
N GLU A 399 -2.23 -13.05 21.92
CA GLU A 399 -3.49 -12.36 21.67
C GLU A 399 -3.58 -11.78 20.25
N THR A 400 -2.46 -11.41 19.63
CA THR A 400 -2.39 -10.83 18.28
C THR A 400 -1.80 -11.78 17.23
N LEU A 401 -1.05 -12.80 17.68
CA LEU A 401 -0.23 -13.68 16.82
C LEU A 401 0.94 -12.95 16.12
N GLU A 402 1.32 -11.75 16.58
CA GLU A 402 2.49 -11.00 16.11
C GLU A 402 3.71 -11.20 17.02
N GLU A 403 4.92 -11.02 16.48
CA GLU A 403 6.17 -11.07 17.24
C GLU A 403 6.46 -9.69 17.87
N LEU A 404 6.81 -9.67 19.17
CA LEU A 404 7.42 -8.50 19.82
C LEU A 404 8.94 -8.62 19.69
N ASP A 405 9.54 -7.97 18.69
CA ASP A 405 10.98 -7.74 18.69
C ASP A 405 11.29 -6.23 18.70
N GLN A 406 12.01 -5.79 19.74
CA GLN A 406 12.41 -4.41 19.98
C GLN A 406 13.79 -4.08 19.38
N VAL A 407 14.32 -4.86 18.44
CA VAL A 407 15.64 -4.56 17.87
C VAL A 407 15.61 -4.63 16.35
N GLY A 408 15.83 -3.48 15.72
CA GLY A 408 15.71 -3.32 14.29
C GLY A 408 16.81 -3.98 13.46
N ARG A 409 16.42 -4.15 12.19
CA ARG A 409 17.19 -4.00 10.94
C ARG A 409 17.94 -5.19 10.31
N TYR A 410 17.51 -5.40 9.06
CA TYR A 410 18.16 -5.88 7.83
C TYR A 410 18.36 -7.39 7.59
N GLY A 411 17.58 -7.90 6.62
CA GLY A 411 18.08 -8.18 5.25
C GLY A 411 18.71 -9.55 5.01
N LEU A 412 18.07 -10.36 4.17
CA LEU A 412 18.57 -10.89 2.89
C LEU A 412 17.72 -12.09 2.43
N GLY A 413 17.58 -12.20 1.12
CA GLY A 413 16.72 -13.15 0.46
C GLY A 413 17.12 -14.60 0.68
N SER A 414 16.14 -15.41 1.07
CA SER A 414 15.90 -16.76 0.58
C SER A 414 14.62 -17.23 1.24
N SER A 415 13.66 -17.68 0.44
CA SER A 415 12.39 -18.22 0.89
C SER A 415 12.57 -19.63 1.47
N GLU A 416 13.23 -19.73 2.62
CA GLU A 416 13.22 -20.97 3.40
C GLU A 416 11.90 -21.09 4.17
N CYS A 417 11.01 -21.91 3.63
CA CYS A 417 9.78 -22.32 4.30
C CYS A 417 10.11 -23.34 5.39
N THR A 418 10.35 -22.87 6.61
CA THR A 418 10.58 -23.76 7.75
C THR A 418 9.25 -24.29 8.28
N ARG A 419 9.07 -25.61 8.23
CA ARG A 419 7.84 -26.32 8.60
C ARG A 419 8.04 -27.08 9.89
N PHE A 420 7.32 -26.73 10.95
CA PHE A 420 7.31 -27.49 12.20
C PHE A 420 6.04 -28.35 12.30
N VAL A 421 6.18 -29.56 12.85
CA VAL A 421 5.10 -30.52 13.02
C VAL A 421 5.17 -31.09 14.44
N PHE A 422 4.13 -30.86 15.23
CA PHE A 422 3.97 -31.49 16.54
C PHE A 422 2.72 -32.35 16.56
N ASP A 423 2.72 -33.31 17.47
CA ASP A 423 1.68 -34.30 17.66
C ASP A 423 1.20 -34.15 19.13
N TYR A 424 -0.06 -33.76 19.33
CA TYR A 424 -0.73 -33.61 20.63
C TYR A 424 -1.24 -34.95 21.19
N VAL A 425 -0.91 -35.28 22.44
CA VAL A 425 -1.52 -36.38 23.20
C VAL A 425 -2.16 -35.84 24.46
N GLU A 426 -3.42 -36.19 24.69
CA GLU A 426 -4.04 -35.96 25.98
C GLU A 426 -3.41 -36.92 27.02
N GLY A 427 -2.75 -36.37 28.04
CA GLY A 427 -2.20 -37.15 29.15
C GLY A 427 -3.31 -37.74 30.01
N ALA A 428 -3.03 -38.86 30.68
CA ALA A 428 -4.01 -39.55 31.55
C ALA A 428 -4.45 -38.72 32.79
N ASP A 429 -3.82 -37.58 33.04
CA ASP A 429 -4.11 -36.61 34.11
C ASP A 429 -4.83 -35.35 33.61
N GLY A 430 -5.21 -35.28 32.33
CA GLY A 430 -5.84 -34.10 31.72
C GLY A 430 -4.88 -32.94 31.46
N VAL A 431 -3.57 -33.15 31.65
CA VAL A 431 -2.52 -32.19 31.26
C VAL A 431 -2.00 -32.60 29.87
N PRO A 432 -1.93 -31.67 28.89
CA PRO A 432 -1.41 -32.00 27.57
C PRO A 432 0.02 -32.52 27.66
N GLY A 433 0.23 -33.75 27.21
CA GLY A 433 1.55 -34.36 27.08
C GLY A 433 2.08 -34.12 25.67
N PHE A 434 3.20 -33.41 25.56
CA PHE A 434 3.92 -33.32 24.29
C PHE A 434 4.88 -34.50 24.19
N VAL A 435 4.58 -35.45 23.30
CA VAL A 435 5.56 -36.46 22.93
C VAL A 435 6.49 -35.79 21.93
N TRP A 436 7.64 -35.34 22.43
CA TRP A 436 8.77 -35.09 21.56
C TRP A 436 9.12 -36.40 20.88
N LEU A 437 9.09 -36.43 19.56
CA LEU A 437 9.75 -37.50 18.82
C LEU A 437 11.24 -37.31 19.06
N ARG A 438 11.75 -37.94 20.12
CA ARG A 438 13.18 -38.07 20.39
C ARG A 438 13.84 -38.61 19.13
N ASP A 439 14.95 -37.98 18.73
CA ASP A 439 16.11 -38.71 18.21
C ASP A 439 16.75 -39.54 19.32
#